data_AF-A0A8T5R971-F1
#
_entry.id   AF-A0A8T5R971-F1
#
_cell.length_a   1.000
_cell.length_b   1.000
_cell.length_c   1.000
_cell.angle_alpha   90.00
_cell.angle_beta   90.00
_cell.angle_gamma   90.00
#
_symmetry.space_group_name_H-M   'P 1'
#
loop_
_entity.id
_entity.type
_entity.pdbx_description
1 polymer ?
#
loop_
_entity_poly.entity_id
_entity_poly.type
_entity_poly.pdbx_seq_one_letter_code
_entity_poly.pdbx_strand_id
1 'polypeptide(L)'
;MTKEKIKICVLEKKRGNFSIQEKFAKSENIIDTTNQEVEHHLSALNEAGYDVKKLKWNDNIISDLKSLDIDIVFNVSSIVETAILEELEIPYVGSDIFGCVIATDKVLTKDLWLKKG
;
A
#
# COMPACT_ATOMS: atom_id res chain seq x y z
N MET A 1 -17.89 -3.51 -28.55
CA MET A 1 -17.51 -2.63 -27.43
C MET A 1 -16.36 -3.30 -26.70
N THR A 2 -15.15 -2.76 -26.80
CA THR A 2 -14.05 -3.13 -25.89
C THR A 2 -14.45 -2.70 -24.49
N LYS A 3 -14.46 -3.63 -23.54
CA LYS A 3 -14.72 -3.33 -22.12
C LYS A 3 -13.60 -2.41 -21.64
N GLU A 4 -13.93 -1.25 -21.05
CA GLU A 4 -12.90 -0.40 -20.45
C GLU A 4 -12.14 -1.19 -19.38
N LYS A 5 -10.81 -1.09 -19.41
CA LYS A 5 -9.94 -1.75 -18.45
C LYS A 5 -9.94 -0.95 -17.15
N ILE A 6 -10.06 -1.64 -16.03
CA ILE A 6 -9.88 -1.01 -14.71
C ILE A 6 -8.43 -0.51 -14.61
N LYS A 7 -8.27 0.74 -14.19
CA LYS A 7 -7.00 1.45 -14.03
C LYS A 7 -6.51 1.31 -12.60
N ILE A 8 -5.44 0.57 -12.41
CA ILE A 8 -4.89 0.23 -11.09
C ILE A 8 -3.57 0.97 -10.89
N CYS A 9 -3.44 1.69 -9.79
CA CYS A 9 -2.18 2.29 -9.37
C CYS A 9 -1.47 1.37 -8.37
N VAL A 10 -0.23 0.95 -8.65
CA VAL A 10 0.64 0.27 -7.71
C VAL A 10 1.55 1.29 -7.01
N LEU A 11 1.43 1.41 -5.69
CA LEU A 11 2.31 2.28 -4.90
C LEU A 11 3.67 1.62 -4.64
N GLU A 12 4.73 2.32 -5.02
CA GLU A 12 6.11 1.95 -4.72
C GLU A 12 6.57 2.74 -3.48
N LYS A 13 6.56 2.07 -2.32
CA LYS A 13 7.00 2.65 -1.06
C LYS A 13 7.84 1.64 -0.28
N LYS A 14 8.98 2.11 0.24
CA LYS A 14 9.79 1.31 1.15
C LYS A 14 8.98 0.98 2.41
N ARG A 15 8.81 -0.30 2.72
CA ARG A 15 8.04 -0.73 3.89
C ARG A 15 8.70 -0.28 5.19
N GLY A 16 7.88 0.17 6.15
CA GLY A 16 8.35 0.65 7.45
C GLY A 16 9.13 -0.39 8.27
N ASN A 17 8.90 -1.68 8.02
CA ASN A 17 9.66 -2.77 8.64
C ASN A 17 11.15 -2.69 8.29
N PHE A 18 11.50 -2.31 7.07
CA PHE A 18 12.90 -2.13 6.68
C PHE A 18 13.52 -0.92 7.38
N SER A 19 12.77 0.17 7.54
CA SER A 19 13.23 1.35 8.29
C SER A 19 13.48 1.07 9.77
N ILE A 20 12.69 0.17 10.39
CA ILE A 20 12.91 -0.29 11.76
C ILE A 20 14.12 -1.23 11.80
N GLN A 21 14.24 -2.18 10.88
CA GLN A 21 15.39 -3.07 10.80
C GLN A 21 16.69 -2.28 10.60
N GLU A 22 16.70 -1.24 9.77
CA GLU A 22 17.87 -0.37 9.56
C GLU A 22 18.31 0.36 10.83
N LYS A 23 17.36 0.67 11.72
CA LYS A 23 17.65 1.30 13.02
C LYS A 23 18.21 0.32 14.06
N PHE A 24 17.87 -0.96 13.99
CA PHE A 24 18.15 -1.92 15.07
C PHE A 24 19.05 -3.10 14.69
N ALA A 25 19.21 -3.40 13.40
CA ALA A 25 20.12 -4.40 12.87
C ALA A 25 21.31 -3.70 12.19
N LYS A 26 22.53 -4.21 12.40
CA LYS A 26 23.70 -3.78 11.61
C LYS A 26 23.37 -4.00 10.13
N SER A 27 23.56 -2.95 9.33
CA SER A 27 23.03 -2.75 7.97
C SER A 27 23.36 -3.84 6.94
N GLU A 28 24.23 -4.80 7.28
CA GLU A 28 24.77 -5.80 6.36
C GLU A 28 23.81 -6.95 6.01
N ASN A 29 22.64 -7.06 6.66
CA ASN A 29 21.70 -8.19 6.46
C ASN A 29 20.27 -7.79 6.05
N ILE A 30 20.02 -6.53 5.66
CA ILE A 30 18.67 -6.08 5.28
C ILE A 30 18.57 -6.09 3.76
N ILE A 31 17.86 -7.08 3.23
CA ILE A 31 17.55 -7.18 1.80
C ILE A 31 16.25 -6.40 1.56
N ASP A 32 16.37 -5.23 0.93
CA ASP A 32 15.19 -4.48 0.48
C ASP A 32 14.57 -5.17 -0.74
N THR A 33 13.45 -5.87 -0.52
CA THR A 33 12.70 -6.58 -1.57
C THR A 33 11.59 -5.72 -2.18
N THR A 34 11.48 -4.43 -1.83
CA THR A 34 10.37 -3.56 -2.26
C THR A 34 10.21 -3.56 -3.79
N ASN A 35 11.33 -3.43 -4.51
CA ASN A 35 11.30 -3.44 -5.98
C ASN A 35 10.80 -4.78 -6.54
N GLN A 36 11.18 -5.91 -5.94
CA GLN A 36 10.75 -7.23 -6.41
C GLN A 36 9.25 -7.44 -6.20
N GLU A 37 8.72 -6.98 -5.07
CA GLU A 37 7.28 -7.06 -4.79
C GLU A 37 6.46 -6.17 -5.72
N VAL A 38 6.92 -4.93 -5.95
CA VAL A 38 6.23 -4.00 -6.85
C VAL A 38 6.23 -4.54 -8.29
N GLU A 39 7.36 -5.02 -8.79
CA GLU A 39 7.43 -5.61 -10.14
C GLU A 39 6.58 -6.88 -10.27
N HIS A 40 6.54 -7.72 -9.23
CA HIS A 40 5.66 -8.89 -9.21
C HIS A 40 4.17 -8.49 -9.30
N HIS A 41 3.75 -7.47 -8.55
CA HIS A 41 2.38 -6.95 -8.63
C HIS A 41 2.07 -6.34 -10.00
N LEU A 42 2.99 -5.56 -10.57
CA LEU A 42 2.84 -5.00 -11.91
C LEU A 42 2.67 -6.10 -12.96
N SER A 43 3.51 -7.13 -12.96
CA SER A 43 3.43 -8.24 -13.93
C SER A 43 2.09 -8.95 -13.82
N ALA A 44 1.72 -9.38 -12.61
CA ALA A 44 0.49 -10.15 -12.39
C ALA A 44 -0.78 -9.37 -12.79
N LEU A 45 -0.84 -8.06 -12.49
CA LEU A 45 -2.00 -7.24 -12.85
C LEU A 45 -2.05 -6.93 -14.35
N ASN A 46 -0.91 -6.72 -15.00
CA ASN A 46 -0.85 -6.55 -16.46
C ASN A 46 -1.23 -7.84 -17.20
N GLU A 47 -0.74 -9.00 -16.74
CA GLU A 47 -1.10 -10.32 -17.27
C GLU A 47 -2.60 -10.62 -17.13
N ALA A 48 -3.22 -10.15 -16.03
CA ALA A 48 -4.66 -10.23 -15.83
C ALA A 48 -5.47 -9.27 -16.73
N GLY A 49 -4.81 -8.39 -17.48
CA GLY A 49 -5.41 -7.54 -18.50
C GLY A 49 -5.85 -6.15 -18.02
N TYR A 50 -5.47 -5.71 -16.81
CA TYR A 50 -5.75 -4.38 -16.29
C TYR A 50 -4.87 -3.29 -16.94
N ASP A 51 -5.23 -2.01 -16.75
CA ASP A 51 -4.34 -0.88 -17.05
C ASP A 51 -3.60 -0.52 -15.77
N VAL A 52 -2.30 -0.79 -15.71
CA VAL A 52 -1.54 -0.71 -14.45
C VAL A 52 -0.49 0.39 -14.53
N LYS A 53 -0.54 1.32 -13.57
CA LYS A 53 0.42 2.42 -13.42
C LYS A 53 1.21 2.21 -12.13
N LYS A 54 2.50 2.52 -12.14
CA LYS A 54 3.33 2.58 -10.93
C LYS A 54 3.45 4.03 -10.46
N LEU A 55 3.29 4.27 -9.17
CA LEU A 55 3.51 5.58 -8.56
C LEU A 55 4.45 5.45 -7.35
N LYS A 56 5.57 6.17 -7.39
CA LYS A 56 6.53 6.21 -6.30
C LYS A 56 6.04 7.13 -5.18
N TRP A 57 6.07 6.62 -3.95
CA TRP A 57 5.73 7.41 -2.78
C TRP A 57 6.75 8.53 -2.56
N ASN A 58 6.26 9.78 -2.51
CA ASN A 58 7.07 10.99 -2.41
C ASN A 58 6.27 12.13 -1.74
N ASP A 59 6.89 13.29 -1.54
CA ASP A 59 6.26 14.43 -0.84
C ASP A 59 5.09 15.07 -1.61
N ASN A 60 5.03 14.90 -2.93
CA ASN A 60 3.96 15.40 -3.81
C ASN A 60 2.86 14.36 -4.06
N ILE A 61 2.82 13.26 -3.29
CA ILE A 61 1.92 12.11 -3.54
C ILE A 61 0.45 12.49 -3.72
N ILE A 62 -0.03 13.51 -2.99
CA ILE A 62 -1.41 14.00 -3.10
C ILE A 62 -1.68 14.60 -4.48
N SER A 63 -0.75 15.44 -4.99
CA SER A 63 -0.88 16.05 -6.30
C SER A 63 -0.78 14.99 -7.40
N ASP A 64 0.16 14.05 -7.25
CA ASP A 64 0.36 12.97 -8.21
C ASP A 64 -0.93 12.14 -8.31
N LEU A 65 -1.47 11.65 -7.19
CA LEU A 65 -2.72 10.87 -7.15
C LEU A 65 -3.91 11.59 -7.79
N LYS A 66 -4.08 12.90 -7.55
CA LYS A 66 -5.15 13.70 -8.17
C LYS A 66 -5.00 13.87 -9.68
N SER A 67 -3.76 13.86 -10.18
CA SER A 67 -3.47 14.00 -11.61
C SER A 67 -3.55 12.68 -12.37
N LEU A 68 -3.47 11.55 -11.65
CA LEU A 68 -3.54 10.23 -12.24
C LEU A 68 -4.99 9.84 -12.54
N ASP A 69 -5.23 9.45 -13.78
CA ASP A 69 -6.46 8.78 -14.20
C ASP A 69 -6.40 7.31 -13.75
N ILE A 70 -6.94 7.01 -12.56
CA ILE A 70 -6.94 5.71 -11.89
C ILE A 70 -8.30 5.44 -11.22
N ASP A 71 -8.66 4.16 -11.12
CA ASP A 71 -9.91 3.72 -10.48
C ASP A 71 -9.67 3.19 -9.05
N ILE A 72 -8.49 2.63 -8.79
CA ILE A 72 -8.14 2.01 -7.51
C ILE A 72 -6.63 1.98 -7.27
N VAL A 73 -6.22 2.01 -6.00
CA VAL A 73 -4.83 1.86 -5.57
C VAL A 73 -4.59 0.49 -4.93
N PHE A 74 -3.46 -0.12 -5.27
CA PHE A 74 -2.98 -1.42 -4.79
C PHE A 74 -1.50 -1.27 -4.34
N ASN A 75 -0.97 -1.89 -3.29
CA ASN A 75 -1.53 -2.54 -2.11
C ASN A 75 -1.20 -1.63 -0.92
N VAL A 76 -2.23 -1.08 -0.29
CA VAL A 76 -2.11 -0.07 0.77
C VAL A 76 -1.91 -0.74 2.12
N SER A 77 -0.87 -0.33 2.83
CA SER A 77 -0.39 -1.02 4.03
C SER A 77 0.03 -0.11 5.18
N SER A 78 -0.30 1.18 5.14
CA SER A 78 -0.04 2.09 6.25
C SER A 78 -1.17 3.06 6.55
N ILE A 79 -1.20 3.54 7.81
CA ILE A 79 -2.15 4.54 8.31
C ILE A 79 -2.09 5.83 7.47
N VAL A 80 -0.89 6.24 7.04
CA VAL A 80 -0.72 7.46 6.25
C VAL A 80 -1.26 7.29 4.83
N GLU A 81 -1.02 6.13 4.20
CA GLU A 81 -1.58 5.84 2.87
C GLU A 81 -3.11 5.80 2.90
N THR A 82 -3.69 5.06 3.85
CA THR A 82 -5.15 4.94 4.01
C THR A 82 -5.81 6.28 4.25
N ALA A 83 -5.28 7.10 5.18
CA ALA A 83 -5.80 8.44 5.46
C ALA A 83 -5.81 9.34 4.21
N ILE A 84 -4.73 9.34 3.42
CA ILE A 84 -4.66 10.15 2.20
C ILE A 84 -5.68 9.66 1.17
N LEU A 85 -5.81 8.36 0.96
CA LEU A 85 -6.71 7.81 -0.05
C LEU A 85 -8.19 7.95 0.34
N GLU A 86 -8.53 7.85 1.63
CA GLU A 86 -9.87 8.15 2.13
C GLU A 86 -10.23 9.62 1.93
N GLU A 87 -9.33 10.55 2.25
CA GLU A 87 -9.54 12.00 2.04
C GLU A 87 -9.70 12.35 0.55
N LEU A 88 -9.01 11.63 -0.33
CA LEU A 88 -9.12 11.81 -1.78
C LEU A 88 -10.30 11.04 -2.39
N GLU A 89 -11.06 10.29 -1.59
CA GLU A 89 -12.13 9.40 -2.04
C GLU A 89 -11.67 8.39 -3.12
N ILE A 90 -10.40 7.97 -3.06
CA ILE A 90 -9.81 7.01 -4.00
C ILE A 90 -9.94 5.60 -3.40
N PRO A 91 -10.61 4.66 -4.08
CA PRO A 91 -10.69 3.27 -3.63
C PRO A 91 -9.30 2.63 -3.51
N TYR A 92 -9.15 1.69 -2.57
CA TYR A 92 -7.90 0.97 -2.41
C TYR A 92 -8.06 -0.46 -1.90
N VAL A 93 -7.04 -1.27 -2.15
CA VAL A 93 -6.90 -2.62 -1.59
C VAL A 93 -6.02 -2.55 -0.35
N GLY A 94 -6.55 -3.00 0.79
CA GLY A 94 -5.87 -2.97 2.09
C GLY A 94 -6.88 -3.05 3.24
N SER A 95 -6.39 -2.84 4.46
CA SER A 95 -7.25 -2.55 5.60
C SER A 95 -7.59 -1.06 5.64
N ASP A 96 -8.74 -0.71 6.18
CA ASP A 96 -9.11 0.69 6.44
C ASP A 96 -8.26 1.31 7.56
N ILE A 97 -8.44 2.62 7.79
CA ILE A 97 -7.66 3.32 8.82
C ILE A 97 -7.83 2.69 10.22
N PHE A 98 -9.04 2.24 10.56
CA PHE A 98 -9.32 1.58 11.83
C PHE A 98 -8.57 0.24 11.94
N GLY A 99 -8.67 -0.59 10.90
CA GLY A 99 -7.97 -1.86 10.81
C GLY A 99 -6.46 -1.70 10.88
N CYS A 100 -5.90 -0.72 10.16
CA CYS A 100 -4.47 -0.39 10.24
C CYS A 100 -4.05 0.03 11.65
N VAL A 101 -4.81 0.89 12.32
CA VAL A 101 -4.50 1.35 13.70
C VAL A 101 -4.54 0.19 14.68
N ILE A 102 -5.62 -0.60 14.68
CA ILE A 102 -5.76 -1.73 15.60
C ILE A 102 -4.67 -2.77 15.36
N ALA A 103 -4.44 -3.17 14.09
CA ALA A 103 -3.47 -4.21 13.75
C ALA A 103 -2.01 -3.79 14.04
N THR A 104 -1.72 -2.49 14.02
CA THR A 104 -0.38 -1.98 14.34
C THR A 104 -0.10 -2.04 15.86
N ASP A 105 -1.13 -1.89 16.69
CA ASP A 105 -1.00 -2.01 18.14
C ASP A 105 -1.31 -3.44 18.63
N LYS A 106 -0.25 -4.15 19.01
CA LYS A 106 -0.34 -5.54 19.51
C LYS A 106 -1.18 -5.66 20.79
N VAL A 107 -1.20 -4.63 21.64
CA VAL A 107 -1.99 -4.65 22.89
C VAL A 107 -3.46 -4.50 22.54
N LEU A 108 -3.82 -3.50 21.71
CA LEU A 108 -5.19 -3.29 21.28
C LEU A 108 -5.73 -4.49 20.49
N THR A 109 -4.92 -5.06 19.60
CA THR A 109 -5.28 -6.29 18.87
C THR A 109 -5.60 -7.43 19.82
N LYS A 110 -4.76 -7.69 20.82
CA LYS A 110 -4.95 -8.79 21.79
C LYS A 110 -6.16 -8.55 22.69
N ASP A 111 -6.38 -7.32 23.14
CA ASP A 111 -7.56 -6.96 23.91
C ASP A 111 -8.84 -7.18 23.10
N LEU A 112 -8.84 -6.79 21.82
CA LEU A 112 -9.96 -7.04 20.92
C LEU A 112 -10.22 -8.54 20.71
N TRP A 113 -9.18 -9.36 20.55
CA TRP A 113 -9.31 -10.81 20.44
C TRP A 113 -9.92 -11.43 21.70
N LEU A 114 -9.41 -11.08 22.89
CA LEU A 114 -9.94 -11.60 24.16
C LEU A 114 -11.41 -11.23 24.40
N LYS A 115 -11.85 -10.04 23.94
CA LYS A 115 -13.25 -9.62 24.03
C LYS A 115 -14.19 -10.38 23.10
N LYS A 116 -13.67 -10.98 22.02
CA LYS A 116 -14.47 -11.69 21.00
C LYS A 116 -14.57 -13.20 21.24
N GLY A 117 -13.74 -13.77 22.11
CA GLY A 117 -13.72 -15.20 22.45
C GLY A 117 -12.69 -15.97 21.64
#